data_AF-A0A7W0QF91-F1
#
_entry.id   AF-A0A7W0QF91-F1
#
_cell.length_a   1.000
_cell.length_b   1.000
_cell.length_c   1.000
_cell.angle_alpha   90.00
_cell.angle_beta   90.00
_cell.angle_gamma   90.00
#
_symmetry.space_group_name_H-M   'P 1'
#
loop_
_entity.id
_entity.type
_entity.pdbx_description
1 polymer ?
#
loop_
_entity_poly.entity_id
_entity_poly.type
_entity_poly.pdbx_seq_one_letter_code
_entity_poly.pdbx_strand_id
1 'polypeptide(L)'
;TKHVDIDELLTVFDPTPLVNQVLTGTEVAPGVYRYAPNEAPFVLWRLELEAETHYSPPGDDGALMICTRSNERSVHGSAHFVASGDSIDLPASSQWFAVTSAPT
;
A
#
# COMPACT_ATOMS: atom_id res chain seq x y z
N THR A 1 9.90 -23.42 16.75
CA THR A 1 8.95 -23.01 17.80
C THR A 1 9.01 -21.51 17.92
N LYS A 2 7.86 -20.80 17.93
CA LYS A 2 7.81 -19.34 18.14
C LYS A 2 8.01 -19.06 19.64
N HIS A 3 8.84 -18.07 19.99
CA HIS A 3 8.96 -17.60 21.38
C HIS A 3 7.72 -16.81 21.77
N VAL A 4 7.27 -16.96 23.02
CA VAL A 4 6.12 -16.24 23.58
C VAL A 4 6.57 -15.61 24.88
N ASP A 5 6.66 -14.28 24.89
CA ASP A 5 6.84 -13.49 26.10
C ASP A 5 5.45 -13.09 26.61
N ILE A 6 5.02 -13.76 27.69
CA ILE A 6 3.69 -13.54 28.27
C ILE A 6 3.68 -12.23 29.07
N ASP A 7 4.78 -11.91 29.74
CA ASP A 7 4.85 -10.75 30.62
C ASP A 7 4.79 -9.46 29.80
N GLU A 8 5.56 -9.37 28.71
CA GLU A 8 5.49 -8.24 27.78
C GLU A 8 4.10 -8.12 27.13
N LEU A 9 3.51 -9.25 26.70
CA LEU A 9 2.18 -9.23 26.08
C LEU A 9 1.13 -8.59 26.99
N LEU A 10 1.13 -8.94 28.29
CA LEU A 10 0.17 -8.40 29.25
C LEU A 10 0.39 -6.90 29.53
N THR A 11 1.59 -6.35 29.26
CA THR A 11 1.86 -4.91 29.42
C THR A 11 1.26 -4.05 28.32
N VAL A 12 1.13 -4.59 27.10
CA VAL A 12 0.63 -3.86 25.92
C VAL A 12 -0.79 -4.26 25.53
N PHE A 13 -1.37 -5.26 26.21
CA PHE A 13 -2.68 -5.77 25.89
C PHE A 13 -3.79 -4.82 26.33
N ASP A 14 -4.52 -4.27 25.34
CA ASP A 14 -5.78 -3.59 25.57
C ASP A 14 -6.94 -4.58 25.34
N PRO A 15 -7.68 -4.98 26.39
CA PRO A 15 -8.82 -5.88 26.28
C PRO A 15 -10.08 -5.20 25.71
N THR A 16 -10.05 -3.90 25.41
CA THR A 16 -11.19 -3.17 24.88
C THR A 16 -11.63 -3.77 23.55
N PRO A 17 -12.90 -4.20 23.41
CA PRO A 17 -13.39 -4.74 22.15
C PRO A 17 -13.26 -3.73 21.02
N LEU A 18 -12.52 -4.11 19.98
CA LEU A 18 -12.34 -3.27 18.81
C LEU A 18 -13.55 -3.39 17.87
N VAL A 19 -13.95 -2.26 17.30
CA VAL A 19 -14.87 -2.27 16.15
C VAL A 19 -14.14 -2.90 14.98
N ASN A 20 -14.77 -3.85 14.31
CA ASN A 20 -14.23 -4.43 13.07
C ASN A 20 -14.32 -3.40 11.93
N GLN A 21 -13.40 -2.45 11.91
CA GLN A 21 -13.34 -1.41 10.89
C GLN A 21 -12.78 -1.99 9.59
N VAL A 22 -13.62 -2.01 8.56
CA VAL A 22 -13.19 -2.28 7.19
C VAL A 22 -12.97 -0.93 6.51
N LEU A 23 -11.73 -0.63 6.14
CA LEU A 23 -11.42 0.54 5.35
C LEU A 23 -11.81 0.31 3.89
N THR A 24 -12.86 0.98 3.45
CA THR A 24 -13.20 1.08 2.03
C THR A 24 -12.30 2.13 1.38
N GLY A 25 -11.62 1.77 0.30
CA GLY A 25 -10.77 2.71 -0.44
C GLY A 25 -11.60 3.80 -1.10
N THR A 26 -11.16 5.05 -1.00
CA THR A 26 -11.76 6.18 -1.71
C THR A 26 -11.16 6.27 -3.09
N GLU A 27 -11.99 6.16 -4.14
CA GLU A 27 -11.53 6.36 -5.52
C GLU A 27 -11.27 7.86 -5.77
N VAL A 28 -10.02 8.23 -6.01
CA VAL A 28 -9.58 9.62 -6.24
C VAL A 28 -9.41 9.95 -7.73
N ALA A 29 -9.27 8.91 -8.54
CA ALA A 29 -9.25 8.94 -10.01
C ALA A 29 -9.67 7.53 -10.51
N PRO A 30 -10.10 7.38 -11.78
CA PRO A 30 -10.52 6.09 -12.31
C PRO A 30 -9.49 4.99 -12.04
N GLY A 31 -9.88 3.95 -11.30
CA GLY A 31 -9.00 2.83 -10.94
C GLY A 31 -7.95 3.14 -9.86
N VAL A 32 -7.92 4.35 -9.31
CA VAL A 32 -6.96 4.78 -8.29
C VAL A 32 -7.68 4.97 -6.96
N TYR A 33 -7.42 4.05 -6.03
CA TYR A 33 -8.04 4.03 -4.71
C TYR A 33 -7.03 4.40 -3.63
N ARG A 34 -7.45 5.27 -2.71
CA ARG A 34 -6.68 5.70 -1.55
C ARG A 34 -7.25 5.10 -0.28
N TYR A 35 -6.38 4.48 0.52
CA TYR A 35 -6.66 3.98 1.85
C TYR A 35 -5.77 4.73 2.84
N ALA A 36 -6.37 5.60 3.64
CA ALA A 36 -5.68 6.38 4.67
C ALA A 36 -6.28 6.02 6.02
N PRO A 37 -5.73 5.02 6.73
CA PRO A 37 -6.13 4.73 8.10
C PRO A 37 -5.86 5.96 8.99
N ASN A 38 -6.75 6.22 9.95
CA ASN A 38 -6.51 7.26 10.94
C ASN A 38 -5.22 6.97 11.70
N GLU A 39 -4.39 7.99 11.89
CA GLU A 39 -3.14 7.91 12.67
C GLU A 39 -2.10 6.91 12.13
N ALA A 40 -2.27 6.39 10.91
CA ALA A 40 -1.25 5.56 10.29
C ALA A 40 -0.08 6.42 9.78
N PRO A 41 1.17 5.94 9.92
CA PRO A 41 2.34 6.64 9.40
C PRO A 41 2.48 6.53 7.86
N PHE A 42 1.51 5.91 7.18
CA PHE A 42 1.54 5.64 5.76
C PHE A 42 0.15 5.76 5.12
N VAL A 43 0.13 5.91 3.80
CA VAL A 43 -1.05 5.81 2.95
C VAL A 43 -0.86 4.63 2.01
N LEU A 44 -1.87 3.76 1.93
CA LEU A 44 -1.91 2.67 0.97
C LEU A 44 -2.73 3.11 -0.25
N TRP A 45 -2.21 2.82 -1.43
CA TRP A 45 -2.85 3.09 -2.70
C TRP A 45 -3.08 1.77 -3.42
N ARG A 46 -4.21 1.65 -4.12
CA ARG A 46 -4.47 0.55 -5.07
C ARG A 46 -4.68 1.16 -6.45
N LEU A 47 -3.90 0.70 -7.41
CA LEU A 47 -3.93 1.12 -8.80
C LEU A 47 -4.45 -0.05 -9.63
N GLU A 48 -5.60 0.12 -10.27
CA GLU A 48 -6.19 -0.81 -11.23
C GLU A 48 -6.01 -0.20 -12.62
N LEU A 49 -5.03 -0.73 -13.37
CA LEU A 49 -4.55 -0.13 -14.60
C LEU A 49 -5.10 -0.90 -15.80
N GLU A 50 -5.84 -0.21 -16.67
CA GLU A 50 -6.31 -0.76 -17.95
C GLU A 50 -5.35 -0.45 -19.11
N ALA A 51 -4.51 0.58 -18.95
CA ALA A 51 -3.50 0.99 -19.91
C ALA A 51 -2.14 1.14 -19.22
N GLU A 52 -1.07 1.08 -20.02
CA GLU A 52 0.27 1.38 -19.54
C GLU A 52 0.29 2.78 -18.93
N THR A 53 0.86 2.88 -17.72
CA THR A 53 0.80 4.09 -16.92
C THR A 53 2.19 4.46 -16.43
N HIS A 54 2.61 5.68 -16.72
CA HIS A 54 3.80 6.27 -16.13
C HIS A 54 3.46 6.75 -14.71
N TYR A 55 4.01 6.09 -13.69
CA TYR A 55 3.72 6.38 -12.30
C TYR A 55 4.85 7.14 -11.63
N SER A 56 4.48 8.22 -10.94
CA SER A 56 5.34 8.94 -10.00
C SER A 56 4.68 8.95 -8.61
N PRO A 57 5.43 8.61 -7.54
CA PRO A 57 4.90 8.66 -6.17
C PRO A 57 4.40 10.05 -5.79
N PRO A 58 3.26 10.16 -5.07
CA PRO A 58 2.91 11.41 -4.41
C PRO A 58 3.80 11.62 -3.16
N GLY A 59 4.26 12.85 -2.95
CA GLY A 59 5.03 13.25 -1.77
C GLY A 59 6.56 13.12 -1.91
N ASP A 60 7.25 13.36 -0.80
CA ASP A 60 8.70 13.61 -0.80
C ASP A 60 9.55 12.36 -0.47
N ASP A 61 8.93 11.30 0.07
CA ASP A 61 9.65 10.10 0.53
C ASP A 61 9.68 8.94 -0.49
N GLY A 62 8.98 9.09 -1.63
CA GLY A 62 8.83 8.03 -2.64
C GLY A 62 7.74 7.01 -2.28
N ALA A 63 7.76 5.85 -2.95
CA ALA A 63 6.81 4.77 -2.73
C ALA A 63 7.44 3.38 -2.81
N LEU A 64 6.99 2.48 -1.91
CA LEU A 64 7.15 1.04 -2.10
C LEU A 64 5.96 0.51 -2.89
N MET A 65 6.22 -0.16 -4.00
CA MET A 65 5.22 -0.70 -4.92
C MET A 65 5.26 -2.22 -4.97
N ILE A 66 4.09 -2.86 -5.07
CA ILE A 66 3.94 -4.30 -5.23
C ILE A 66 2.90 -4.59 -6.31
N CYS A 67 3.24 -5.41 -7.29
CA CYS A 67 2.27 -5.90 -8.27
C CYS A 67 1.58 -7.17 -7.76
N THR A 68 0.27 -7.13 -7.55
CA THR A 68 -0.53 -8.27 -7.07
C THR A 68 -1.28 -8.99 -8.17
N ARG A 69 -1.43 -8.36 -9.34
CA ARG A 69 -2.05 -8.98 -10.53
C ARG A 69 -1.45 -8.36 -11.78
N SER A 70 -1.07 -9.18 -12.74
CA SER A 70 -0.69 -8.72 -14.09
C SER A 70 -0.89 -9.86 -15.08
N ASN A 71 -1.20 -9.52 -16.33
CA ASN A 71 -1.14 -10.47 -17.44
C ASN A 71 0.31 -10.84 -17.79
N GLU A 72 1.27 -10.00 -17.42
CA GLU A 72 2.71 -10.26 -17.55
C GLU A 72 3.23 -10.98 -16.32
N ARG A 73 3.57 -12.27 -16.51
CA ARG A 73 3.96 -13.16 -15.40
C ARG A 73 5.27 -12.74 -14.72
N SER A 74 6.16 -12.04 -15.42
CA SER A 74 7.42 -11.51 -14.88
C SER A 74 7.20 -10.39 -13.85
N VAL A 75 6.05 -9.72 -13.91
CA VAL A 75 5.73 -8.56 -13.08
C VAL A 75 4.89 -8.97 -11.87
N HIS A 76 4.05 -10.01 -12.01
CA HIS A 76 3.24 -10.50 -10.89
C HIS A 76 4.10 -10.91 -9.69
N GLY A 77 3.84 -10.30 -8.53
CA GLY A 77 4.60 -10.49 -7.30
C GLY A 77 5.90 -9.69 -7.22
N SER A 78 6.20 -8.85 -8.20
CA SER A 78 7.36 -7.96 -8.14
C SER A 78 7.14 -6.83 -7.12
N ALA A 79 8.24 -6.36 -6.55
CA ALA A 79 8.26 -5.23 -5.64
C ALA A 79 9.38 -4.26 -6.02
N HIS A 80 9.07 -2.97 -5.98
CA HIS A 80 9.97 -1.90 -6.39
C HIS A 80 9.88 -0.74 -5.42
N PHE A 81 11.00 -0.09 -5.14
CA PHE A 81 10.98 1.22 -4.51
C PHE A 81 11.21 2.27 -5.59
N VAL A 82 10.34 3.28 -5.64
CA VAL A 82 10.46 4.44 -6.55
C VAL A 82 10.72 5.65 -5.67
N ALA A 83 11.89 6.27 -5.81
CA ALA A 83 12.24 7.45 -5.02
C ALA A 83 11.39 8.66 -5.41
N SER A 84 11.36 9.68 -4.55
CA SER A 84 10.71 10.94 -4.93
C SER A 84 11.47 11.61 -6.08
N GLY A 85 10.70 12.15 -7.03
CA GLY A 85 11.23 12.70 -8.28
C GLY A 85 11.47 11.67 -9.39
N ASP A 86 11.47 10.36 -9.05
CA ASP A 86 11.60 9.28 -10.03
C ASP A 86 10.22 8.81 -10.52
N SER A 87 10.24 7.94 -11.53
CA SER A 87 9.06 7.31 -12.09
C SER A 87 9.34 5.88 -12.57
N ILE A 88 8.27 5.13 -12.76
CA ILE A 88 8.28 3.77 -13.30
C ILE A 88 7.12 3.57 -14.27
N ASP A 89 7.36 2.82 -15.34
CA ASP A 89 6.30 2.38 -16.24
C ASP A 89 5.62 1.14 -15.68
N LEU A 90 4.30 1.23 -15.49
CA LEU A 90 3.47 0.15 -15.00
C LEU A 90 2.68 -0.44 -16.17
N PRO A 91 2.71 -1.77 -16.37
CA PRO A 91 2.07 -2.40 -17.51
C PRO A 91 0.54 -2.28 -17.44
N ALA A 92 -0.10 -2.31 -18.61
CA ALA A 92 -1.55 -2.39 -18.73
C ALA A 92 -2.13 -3.67 -18.09
N SER A 93 -3.44 -3.67 -17.83
CA SER A 93 -4.18 -4.79 -17.24
C SER A 93 -3.51 -5.35 -15.97
N SER A 94 -3.05 -4.45 -15.10
CA SER A 94 -2.33 -4.81 -13.88
C SER A 94 -2.96 -4.17 -12.63
N GLN A 95 -2.71 -4.79 -11.48
CA GLN A 95 -3.04 -4.26 -10.18
C GLN A 95 -1.77 -4.06 -9.39
N TRP A 96 -1.59 -2.84 -8.90
CA TRP A 96 -0.47 -2.46 -8.06
C TRP A 96 -0.98 -1.89 -6.74
N PHE A 97 -0.22 -2.16 -5.68
CA PHE A 97 -0.32 -1.43 -4.44
C PHE A 97 0.91 -0.56 -4.26
N ALA A 98 0.71 0.67 -3.82
CA ALA A 98 1.80 1.56 -3.43
C ALA A 98 1.63 1.98 -1.98
N VAL A 99 2.73 2.07 -1.24
CA VAL A 99 2.77 2.59 0.13
C VAL A 99 3.64 3.83 0.12
N THR A 100 3.06 4.96 0.53
CA THR A 100 3.77 6.22 0.74
C THR A 100 3.71 6.60 2.21
N SER A 101 4.56 7.53 2.66
CA SER A 101 4.38 8.16 3.96
C SER A 101 3.05 8.92 4.02
N ALA A 102 2.50 9.05 5.23
CA ALA A 102 1.40 9.96 5.47
C ALA A 102 1.91 11.42 5.39
N PRO A 103 1.14 12.34 4.79
CA PRO A 103 1.51 13.75 4.81
C PRO A 103 1.61 14.24 6.26
N THR A 104 2.69 14.95 6.56
CA THR A 104 2.94 15.58 7.87
C THR A 104 2.00 16.76 8.13
#